data_AF-A0A9W4TKU2-F1
#
_entry.id   AF-A0A9W4TKU2-F1
#
_cell.length_a   1.000
_cell.length_b   1.000
_cell.length_c   1.000
_cell.angle_alpha   90.00
_cell.angle_beta   90.00
_cell.angle_gamma   90.00
#
_symmetry.space_group_name_H-M   'P 1'
#
loop_
_entity.id
_entity.type
_entity.pdbx_description
1 polymer ?
#
loop_
_entity_poly.entity_id
_entity_poly.type
_entity_poly.pdbx_seq_one_letter_code
_entity_poly.pdbx_strand_id
1 'polypeptide(L)'
;MTLLKKTRNCKENGQGNELESLKLVLKKFIDRDELQKRLSSEQIEYFLKNKISFSHAPTVSFKDTEGFYHHLAQRIYRTRNALVHSKEGNVERYKPYQDSQELSKEIPLIKLVAEQVIIYSSTPL
;
A
#
# COMPACT_ATOMS: atom_id res chain seq x y z
N MET A 1 29.42 0.01 -7.99
CA MET A 1 29.06 1.44 -8.14
C MET A 1 28.13 1.62 -9.35
N THR A 2 26.88 1.14 -9.29
CA THR A 2 25.97 1.29 -10.46
C THR A 2 24.47 1.27 -10.11
N LEU A 3 24.06 1.92 -9.01
CA LEU A 3 22.63 2.05 -8.64
C LEU A 3 22.05 3.46 -8.86
N LEU A 4 22.84 4.43 -9.31
CA LEU A 4 22.44 5.84 -9.41
C LEU A 4 21.91 6.29 -10.78
N LYS A 5 21.77 5.40 -11.77
CA LYS A 5 21.54 5.81 -13.18
C LYS A 5 20.10 5.71 -13.69
N LYS A 6 19.09 5.45 -12.84
CA LYS A 6 17.69 5.31 -13.26
C LYS A 6 16.72 6.29 -12.55
N THR A 7 17.21 7.47 -12.17
CA THR A 7 16.39 8.53 -11.55
C THR A 7 16.38 9.81 -12.40
N ARG A 8 16.31 9.66 -13.74
CA ARG A 8 16.21 10.79 -14.67
C ARG A 8 14.99 10.64 -15.56
N ASN A 9 13.81 10.83 -14.97
CA ASN A 9 12.63 11.30 -15.68
C ASN A 9 11.64 11.90 -14.67
N CYS A 10 12.07 12.97 -14.02
CA CYS A 10 11.19 13.83 -13.25
C CYS A 10 10.56 14.81 -14.26
N LYS A 11 9.31 14.59 -14.66
CA LYS A 11 8.56 15.62 -15.39
C LYS A 11 8.28 16.75 -14.40
N GLU A 12 8.45 18.00 -14.83
CA GLU A 12 8.44 19.24 -14.03
C GLU A 12 7.12 19.55 -13.28
N ASN A 13 6.16 18.61 -13.22
CA ASN A 13 4.85 18.77 -12.56
C ASN A 13 4.78 18.12 -11.17
N GLY A 14 5.90 17.71 -10.57
CA GLY A 14 5.90 17.02 -9.26
C GLY A 14 5.24 15.63 -9.26
N GLN A 15 4.76 15.15 -10.40
CA GLN A 15 4.30 13.78 -10.65
C GLN A 15 5.49 12.84 -10.81
N GLY A 16 6.34 12.72 -9.79
CA GLY A 16 7.10 11.50 -9.61
C GLY A 16 6.10 10.33 -9.56
N ASN A 17 6.47 9.17 -10.09
CA ASN A 17 5.61 7.99 -10.07
C ASN A 17 5.51 7.48 -8.62
N GLU A 18 4.67 8.14 -7.80
CA GLU A 18 4.51 7.91 -6.36
C GLU A 18 4.23 6.44 -6.08
N LEU A 19 3.40 5.82 -6.91
CA LEU A 19 3.10 4.40 -6.85
C LEU A 19 4.35 3.53 -7.07
N GLU A 20 5.19 3.83 -8.08
CA GLU A 20 6.44 3.10 -8.31
C GLU A 20 7.43 3.32 -7.17
N SER A 21 7.48 4.54 -6.62
CA SER A 21 8.34 4.86 -5.48
C SER A 21 7.91 4.09 -4.24
N LEU A 22 6.61 4.04 -3.96
CA LEU A 22 6.03 3.22 -2.89
C LEU A 22 6.34 1.74 -3.11
N LYS A 23 6.18 1.22 -4.32
CA LYS A 23 6.53 -0.18 -4.65
C LYS A 23 8.00 -0.48 -4.35
N LEU A 24 8.92 0.43 -4.66
CA LEU A 24 10.34 0.27 -4.36
C LEU A 24 10.61 0.25 -2.85
N VAL A 25 9.97 1.13 -2.09
CA VAL A 25 10.06 1.15 -0.62
C VAL A 25 9.54 -0.16 -0.04
N LEU A 26 8.37 -0.63 -0.48
CA LEU A 26 7.80 -1.89 -0.02
C LEU A 26 8.71 -3.08 -0.33
N LYS A 27 9.27 -3.15 -1.55
CA LYS A 27 10.23 -4.21 -1.90
C LYS A 27 11.51 -4.19 -1.06
N LYS A 28 11.93 -3.02 -0.58
CA LYS A 28 13.17 -2.86 0.18
C LYS A 28 13.00 -3.24 1.65
N PHE A 29 11.86 -2.88 2.24
CA PHE A 29 11.69 -2.93 3.70
C PHE A 29 10.64 -3.92 4.18
N ILE A 30 9.81 -4.48 3.30
CA ILE A 30 8.73 -5.38 3.72
C ILE A 30 9.14 -6.82 3.45
N ASP A 31 9.18 -7.63 4.52
CA ASP A 31 9.22 -9.08 4.42
C ASP A 31 7.79 -9.61 4.38
N ARG A 32 7.40 -10.15 3.23
CA ARG A 32 6.07 -10.71 2.99
C ARG A 32 5.72 -11.84 3.96
N ASP A 33 6.66 -12.74 4.24
CA ASP A 33 6.40 -13.94 5.04
C ASP A 33 6.30 -13.56 6.52
N GLU A 34 7.11 -12.60 6.98
CA GLU A 34 6.97 -12.00 8.30
C GLU A 34 5.62 -11.26 8.44
N LEU A 35 5.24 -10.48 7.43
CA LEU A 35 3.97 -9.76 7.41
C LEU A 35 2.79 -10.72 7.48
N GLN A 36 2.84 -11.82 6.73
CA GLN A 36 1.81 -12.85 6.73
C GLN A 36 1.66 -13.53 8.09
N LYS A 37 2.77 -13.83 8.79
CA LYS A 37 2.74 -14.46 10.12
C LYS A 37 2.08 -13.60 11.20
N ARG A 38 2.13 -12.27 11.05
CA ARG A 38 1.56 -11.33 12.03
C ARG A 38 0.08 -11.04 11.81
N LEU A 39 -0.47 -11.44 10.66
CA LEU A 39 -1.89 -11.30 10.35
C LEU A 39 -2.67 -12.55 10.77
N SER A 40 -3.92 -12.37 11.19
CA SER A 40 -4.82 -13.50 11.44
C SER A 40 -5.28 -14.15 10.13
N SER A 41 -5.71 -15.41 10.18
CA SER A 41 -6.26 -16.12 9.01
C SER A 41 -7.44 -15.37 8.37
N GLU A 42 -8.30 -14.77 9.19
CA GLU A 42 -9.45 -13.96 8.73
C GLU A 42 -9.00 -12.71 7.97
N GLN A 43 -7.95 -12.03 8.44
CA GLN A 43 -7.38 -10.86 7.76
C GLN A 43 -6.76 -11.25 6.43
N ILE A 44 -6.01 -12.36 6.39
CA ILE A 44 -5.40 -12.88 5.15
C ILE A 44 -6.49 -13.21 4.13
N GLU A 45 -7.56 -13.89 4.57
CA GLU A 45 -8.70 -14.20 3.70
C GLU A 45 -9.40 -12.94 3.20
N TYR A 46 -9.56 -11.95 4.07
CA TYR A 46 -10.14 -10.66 3.71
C TYR A 46 -9.34 -9.98 2.60
N PHE A 47 -8.01 -9.85 2.73
CA PHE A 47 -7.17 -9.22 1.71
C PHE A 47 -7.13 -9.99 0.40
N LEU A 48 -7.25 -11.32 0.45
CA LEU A 48 -7.27 -12.17 -0.73
C LEU A 48 -8.56 -12.01 -1.56
N LYS A 49 -9.71 -11.86 -0.90
CA LYS A 49 -11.03 -11.90 -1.55
C LYS A 49 -11.66 -10.53 -1.79
N ASN A 50 -11.39 -9.55 -0.93
CA ASN A 50 -12.13 -8.28 -0.92
C ASN A 50 -11.33 -7.15 -1.56
N LYS A 51 -11.93 -6.54 -2.59
CA LYS A 51 -11.54 -5.21 -3.06
C LYS A 51 -12.15 -4.16 -2.13
N ILE A 52 -11.53 -2.99 -2.04
CA ILE A 52 -12.08 -1.89 -1.25
C ILE A 52 -13.06 -1.11 -2.11
N SER A 53 -14.31 -1.01 -1.67
CA SER A 53 -15.41 -0.47 -2.47
C SER A 53 -15.22 1.01 -2.82
N PHE A 54 -14.84 1.84 -1.84
CA PHE A 54 -14.74 3.30 -2.04
C PHE A 54 -13.49 3.76 -2.80
N SER A 55 -12.49 2.88 -2.99
CA SER A 55 -11.22 3.21 -3.66
C SER A 55 -10.88 2.29 -4.84
N HIS A 56 -11.72 1.29 -5.11
CA HIS A 56 -11.47 0.20 -6.07
C HIS A 56 -10.06 -0.40 -5.96
N ALA A 57 -9.55 -0.49 -4.73
CA ALA A 57 -8.25 -1.06 -4.46
C ALA A 57 -8.26 -2.58 -4.72
N PRO A 58 -7.19 -3.15 -5.33
CA PRO A 58 -7.14 -4.57 -5.64
C PRO A 58 -7.01 -5.45 -4.39
N THR A 59 -7.30 -6.73 -4.56
CA THR A 59 -6.97 -7.78 -3.58
C THR A 59 -5.46 -7.99 -3.53
N VAL A 60 -4.98 -8.57 -2.43
CA VAL A 60 -3.56 -8.90 -2.21
C VAL A 60 -3.45 -10.37 -1.85
N SER A 61 -2.67 -11.10 -2.65
CA SER A 61 -2.34 -12.50 -2.39
C SER A 61 -0.93 -12.61 -1.80
N PHE A 62 -0.83 -13.16 -0.59
CA PHE A 62 0.47 -13.45 0.04
C PHE A 62 1.19 -14.65 -0.60
N LYS A 63 0.49 -15.43 -1.44
CA LYS A 63 1.09 -16.58 -2.16
C LYS A 63 1.82 -16.16 -3.45
N ASP A 64 1.43 -15.02 -4.03
CA ASP A 64 1.97 -14.53 -5.30
C ASP A 64 3.27 -13.75 -5.07
N THR A 65 4.43 -14.37 -5.28
CA THR A 65 5.75 -13.72 -5.07
C THR A 65 5.97 -12.52 -5.99
N GLU A 66 5.53 -12.63 -7.25
CA GLU A 66 5.83 -11.64 -8.29
C GLU A 66 4.90 -10.42 -8.18
N GLY A 67 3.60 -10.66 -7.98
CA GLY A 67 2.58 -9.63 -7.93
C GLY A 67 2.32 -9.03 -6.55
N PHE A 68 2.78 -9.65 -5.44
CA PHE A 68 2.48 -9.20 -4.08
C PHE A 68 2.77 -7.70 -3.87
N TYR A 69 4.01 -7.27 -4.13
CA TYR A 69 4.39 -5.86 -3.91
C TYR A 69 3.66 -4.89 -4.82
N HIS A 70 3.30 -5.33 -6.03
CA HIS A 70 2.53 -4.50 -6.96
C HIS A 70 1.10 -4.29 -6.46
N HIS A 71 0.42 -5.36 -6.06
CA HIS A 71 -0.93 -5.30 -5.52
C HIS A 71 -0.98 -4.58 -4.17
N LEU A 72 -0.01 -4.82 -3.29
CA LEU A 72 0.11 -4.12 -2.01
C LEU A 72 0.30 -2.61 -2.22
N ALA A 73 1.23 -2.21 -3.09
CA ALA A 73 1.45 -0.80 -3.41
C ALA A 73 0.18 -0.14 -3.95
N GLN A 74 -0.51 -0.79 -4.90
CA GLN A 74 -1.77 -0.29 -5.45
C GLN A 74 -2.86 -0.16 -4.38
N ARG A 75 -2.96 -1.14 -3.48
CA ARG A 75 -3.95 -1.12 -2.41
C ARG A 75 -3.73 0.06 -1.48
N ILE A 76 -2.51 0.22 -0.98
CA ILE A 76 -2.14 1.35 -0.10
C ILE A 76 -2.35 2.69 -0.80
N TYR A 77 -1.85 2.82 -2.03
CA TYR A 77 -1.92 4.07 -2.80
C TYR A 77 -3.35 4.52 -3.08
N ARG A 78 -4.21 3.61 -3.58
CA ARG A 78 -5.61 3.92 -3.92
C ARG A 78 -6.41 4.24 -2.67
N THR A 79 -6.26 3.48 -1.59
CA THR A 79 -6.92 3.77 -0.31
C THR A 79 -6.53 5.15 0.20
N ARG A 80 -5.22 5.46 0.26
CA ARG A 80 -4.71 6.77 0.68
C ARG A 80 -5.28 7.89 -0.20
N ASN A 81 -5.32 7.69 -1.51
CA ASN A 81 -5.85 8.71 -2.42
C ASN A 81 -7.34 8.96 -2.22
N ALA A 82 -8.14 7.91 -2.01
CA ALA A 82 -9.58 8.07 -1.74
C ALA A 82 -9.86 8.77 -0.40
N LEU A 83 -8.92 8.71 0.56
CA LEU A 83 -8.98 9.43 1.84
C LEU A 83 -8.59 10.91 1.71
N VAL A 84 -7.54 11.20 0.93
CA VAL A 84 -6.91 12.54 0.86
C VAL A 84 -7.50 13.41 -0.26
N HIS A 85 -7.88 12.82 -1.38
CA HIS A 85 -8.27 13.54 -2.58
C HIS A 85 -9.77 13.43 -2.83
N SER A 86 -10.54 14.33 -2.24
CA SER A 86 -11.98 14.51 -2.47
C SER A 86 -12.26 15.53 -3.58
N LYS A 87 -11.52 15.49 -4.72
CA LYS A 87 -11.80 16.40 -5.84
C LYS A 87 -13.27 16.27 -6.26
N GLU A 88 -13.93 17.42 -6.44
CA GLU A 88 -15.31 17.46 -6.93
C GLU A 88 -15.44 16.68 -8.25
N GLY A 89 -16.44 15.81 -8.32
CA GLY A 89 -16.66 14.89 -9.45
C GLY A 89 -15.99 13.52 -9.33
N ASN A 90 -15.13 13.26 -8.34
CA ASN A 90 -14.55 11.94 -8.15
C ASN A 90 -15.51 11.02 -7.37
N VAL A 91 -15.94 9.93 -8.01
CA VAL A 91 -16.85 8.92 -7.44
C VAL A 91 -16.12 8.07 -6.38
N GLU A 92 -14.81 7.89 -6.53
CA GLU A 92 -13.95 7.08 -5.66
C GLU A 92 -13.43 7.90 -4.48
N ARG A 93 -14.32 8.18 -3.52
CA ARG A 93 -13.99 8.95 -2.32
C ARG A 93 -14.51 8.26 -1.07
N TYR A 94 -13.72 8.33 -0.01
CA TYR A 94 -14.11 7.88 1.31
C TYR A 94 -15.23 8.75 1.89
N LYS A 95 -16.23 8.10 2.49
CA LYS A 95 -17.35 8.72 3.19
C LYS A 95 -17.37 8.21 4.64
N PRO A 96 -17.08 9.07 5.64
CA PRO A 96 -16.87 8.65 7.02
C PRO A 96 -17.94 7.73 7.63
N TYR A 97 -19.21 8.02 7.36
CA TYR A 97 -20.32 7.27 7.93
C TYR A 97 -20.68 5.98 7.16
N GLN A 98 -20.22 5.83 5.91
CA GLN A 98 -20.53 4.67 5.07
C GLN A 98 -19.36 3.68 5.04
N ASP A 99 -18.13 4.20 4.96
CA ASP A 99 -16.96 3.39 4.60
C ASP A 99 -16.04 3.08 5.80
N SER A 100 -16.30 3.64 6.98
CA SER A 100 -15.43 3.52 8.16
C SER A 100 -15.21 2.07 8.59
N GLN A 101 -16.24 1.22 8.49
CA GLN A 101 -16.12 -0.21 8.80
C GLN A 101 -15.27 -0.96 7.78
N GLU A 102 -15.24 -0.54 6.53
CA GLU A 102 -14.37 -1.13 5.50
C GLU A 102 -12.94 -0.64 5.69
N LEU A 103 -12.76 0.67 5.93
CA LEU A 103 -11.46 1.27 6.20
C LEU A 103 -10.78 0.67 7.44
N SER A 104 -11.54 0.36 8.49
CA SER A 104 -10.98 -0.22 9.72
C SER A 104 -10.29 -1.57 9.49
N LYS A 105 -10.72 -2.33 8.47
CA LYS A 105 -10.10 -3.60 8.08
C LYS A 105 -8.73 -3.42 7.40
N GLU A 106 -8.43 -2.23 6.88
CA GLU A 106 -7.14 -1.90 6.27
C GLU A 106 -6.10 -1.46 7.31
N ILE A 107 -6.53 -0.94 8.47
CA ILE A 107 -5.65 -0.40 9.51
C ILE A 107 -4.58 -1.42 9.97
N PRO A 108 -4.90 -2.71 10.24
CA PRO A 108 -3.89 -3.67 10.65
C PRO A 108 -2.76 -3.85 9.65
N LEU A 109 -3.08 -3.92 8.35
CA LEU A 109 -2.09 -4.06 7.29
C LEU A 109 -1.17 -2.84 7.21
N ILE A 110 -1.75 -1.63 7.21
CA ILE A 110 -0.98 -0.39 7.16
C ILE A 110 -0.09 -0.25 8.38
N LYS A 111 -0.59 -0.60 9.57
CA LYS A 111 0.17 -0.56 10.81
C LYS A 111 1.41 -1.47 10.73
N LEU A 112 1.23 -2.72 10.31
CA LEU A 112 2.34 -3.67 10.20
C LEU A 112 3.38 -3.26 9.15
N VAL A 113 2.92 -2.74 8.00
CA VAL A 113 3.80 -2.20 6.96
C VAL A 113 4.61 -1.02 7.51
N ALA A 114 3.96 -0.10 8.22
CA ALA A 114 4.64 1.05 8.82
C ALA A 114 5.67 0.63 9.88
N GLU A 115 5.32 -0.33 10.75
CA GLU A 115 6.23 -0.90 11.74
C GLU A 115 7.51 -1.46 11.09
N GLN A 116 7.38 -2.30 10.06
CA GLN A 116 8.54 -2.86 9.36
C GLN A 116 9.37 -1.75 8.69
N VAL A 117 8.75 -0.79 8.01
CA VAL A 117 9.48 0.33 7.41
C VAL A 117 10.27 1.11 8.47
N ILE A 118 9.68 1.41 9.63
CA ILE A 118 10.37 2.14 10.71
C ILE A 118 11.55 1.32 11.26
N ILE A 119 11.33 0.05 11.58
CA ILE A 119 12.37 -0.84 12.14
C ILE A 119 13.54 -0.98 11.16
N TYR A 120 13.27 -1.30 9.89
CA TYR A 120 14.33 -1.56 8.90
C TYR A 120 14.95 -0.28 8.32
N SER A 121 14.32 0.89 8.50
CA SER A 121 14.91 2.18 8.12
C SER A 121 15.69 2.85 9.26
N SER A 122 15.48 2.43 10.51
CA SER A 122 16.28 2.92 11.63
C SER A 122 17.71 2.37 11.57
N THR A 123 18.69 3.24 11.35
CA THR A 123 20.10 2.92 11.62
C THR A 123 20.34 2.93 13.13
N PRO A 124 20.92 1.87 13.73
CA PRO A 124 21.43 1.98 15.09
C PRO A 124 22.55 3.03 15.10
N LEU A 125 22.47 3.96 16.05
CA LEU A 125 23.48 4.98 16.32
C LEU A 125 24.79 4.34 16.80
#